data_AF-Q6LQD2-F1
#
_entry.id   AF-Q6LQD2-F1
#
_cell.length_a   1.000
_cell.length_b   1.000
_cell.length_c   1.000
_cell.angle_alpha   90.00
_cell.angle_beta   90.00
_cell.angle_gamma   90.00
#
_symmetry.space_group_name_H-M   'P 1'
#
loop_
_entity.id
_entity.type
_entity.pdbx_description
1 polymer ?
#
loop_
_entity_poly.entity_id
_entity_poly.type
_entity_poly.pdbx_seq_one_letter_code
_entity_poly.pdbx_strand_id
1 'polypeptide(L)'
;MTLFEQHQLPCILESRLSKRYQTLIMEHMTVNSSNAPGVKSLRHHTQSWASTQATWRFYHNEDVTFPMLSGPMLGLARSGVKESQSRYVLMAHDWCHINFAKHHSKLDKTKMSHALDVGYELQASLLVDANTGAPIAPAGLNLLTSNGIYQCRSQELQPKQSHLDSLFPLCQTTCRF
;
A
#
# COMPACT_ATOMS: atom_id res chain seq x y z
N MET A 1 8.70 -16.52 -15.01
CA MET A 1 7.47 -16.53 -14.21
C MET A 1 7.59 -15.45 -13.15
N THR A 2 6.62 -14.55 -13.03
CA THR A 2 6.61 -13.52 -11.98
C THR A 2 6.12 -14.10 -10.65
N LEU A 3 6.37 -13.40 -9.53
CA LEU A 3 5.88 -13.80 -8.19
C LEU A 3 4.34 -13.84 -8.17
N PHE A 4 3.70 -12.94 -8.92
CA PHE A 4 2.24 -12.92 -9.05
C PHE A 4 1.71 -14.16 -9.77
N GLU A 5 2.33 -14.57 -10.88
CA GLU A 5 1.98 -15.80 -11.61
C GLU A 5 2.19 -17.05 -10.75
N GLN A 6 3.31 -17.11 -10.02
CA GLN A 6 3.64 -18.24 -9.13
C GLN A 6 2.55 -18.49 -8.09
N HIS A 7 2.03 -17.41 -7.51
CA HIS A 7 1.01 -17.45 -6.47
C HIS A 7 -0.41 -17.25 -7.01
N GLN A 8 -0.60 -17.27 -8.34
CA GLN A 8 -1.90 -17.09 -9.01
C GLN A 8 -2.63 -15.80 -8.58
N LEU A 9 -1.86 -14.74 -8.34
CA LEU A 9 -2.38 -13.46 -7.87
C LEU A 9 -2.80 -12.58 -9.05
N PRO A 10 -3.91 -11.83 -8.91
CA PRO A 10 -4.38 -10.94 -9.96
C PRO A 10 -3.42 -9.75 -10.09
N CYS A 11 -2.69 -9.68 -11.19
CA CYS A 11 -1.82 -8.56 -11.55
C CYS A 11 -2.12 -8.15 -12.98
N ILE A 12 -2.74 -6.98 -13.15
CA ILE A 12 -3.20 -6.46 -14.45
C ILE A 12 -2.23 -5.45 -15.08
N LEU A 13 -0.98 -5.40 -14.58
CA LEU A 13 0.08 -4.59 -15.17
C LEU A 13 0.63 -5.23 -16.44
N GLU A 14 1.02 -4.43 -17.43
CA GLU A 14 1.76 -4.92 -18.60
C GLU A 14 3.06 -5.62 -18.17
N SER A 15 3.53 -6.58 -18.96
CA SER A 15 4.59 -7.52 -18.55
C SER A 15 5.85 -6.83 -18.00
N ARG A 16 6.28 -5.72 -18.60
CA ARG A 16 7.48 -4.99 -18.13
C ARG A 16 7.21 -4.26 -16.81
N LEU A 17 6.03 -3.66 -16.63
CA LEU A 17 5.63 -3.04 -15.36
C LEU A 17 5.43 -4.08 -14.25
N SER A 18 4.85 -5.24 -14.55
CA SER A 18 4.70 -6.34 -13.59
C SER A 18 6.07 -6.83 -13.09
N LYS A 19 7.04 -7.04 -13.99
CA LYS A 19 8.42 -7.39 -13.62
C LYS A 19 9.09 -6.30 -12.79
N ARG A 20 8.87 -5.02 -13.12
CA ARG A 20 9.40 -3.90 -12.33
C ARG A 20 8.78 -3.86 -10.94
N TYR A 21 7.46 -4.05 -10.84
CA TYR A 21 6.74 -4.07 -9.57
C TYR A 21 7.29 -5.16 -8.64
N GLN A 22 7.44 -6.38 -9.14
CA GLN A 22 8.08 -7.46 -8.38
C GLN A 22 9.49 -7.09 -7.92
N THR A 23 10.30 -6.49 -8.79
CA THR A 23 11.65 -6.04 -8.42
C THR A 23 11.61 -5.04 -7.26
N LEU A 24 10.69 -4.07 -7.31
CA LEU A 24 10.51 -3.07 -6.25
C LEU A 24 10.08 -3.72 -4.94
N ILE A 25 9.12 -4.66 -4.97
CA ILE A 25 8.72 -5.41 -3.76
C ILE A 25 9.96 -6.05 -3.12
N MET A 26 10.74 -6.78 -3.91
CA MET A 26 11.92 -7.47 -3.42
C MET A 26 13.00 -6.50 -2.91
N GLU A 27 13.18 -5.34 -3.55
CA GLU A 27 14.10 -4.26 -3.11
C GLU A 27 13.65 -3.66 -1.76
N HIS A 28 12.33 -3.52 -1.53
CA HIS A 28 11.76 -3.00 -0.28
C HIS A 28 11.72 -4.02 0.86
N MET A 29 11.77 -5.33 0.56
CA MET A 29 11.91 -6.38 1.57
C MET A 29 13.31 -6.43 2.20
N THR A 30 14.30 -5.80 1.57
CA THR A 30 15.64 -5.66 2.15
C THR A 30 15.72 -4.49 3.12
N VAL A 31 16.12 -4.78 4.36
CA VAL A 31 16.40 -3.76 5.37
C VAL A 31 17.61 -2.94 4.93
N ASN A 32 17.41 -1.64 4.76
CA ASN A 32 18.50 -0.69 4.50
C ASN A 32 19.11 -0.23 5.81
N SER A 33 20.41 0.05 5.82
CA SER A 33 21.04 0.74 6.93
C SER A 33 20.44 2.14 7.08
N SER A 34 20.44 2.68 8.30
CA SER A 34 19.86 4.01 8.61
C SER A 34 20.43 5.15 7.77
N ASN A 35 21.66 4.99 7.26
CA ASN A 35 22.37 6.00 6.49
C ASN A 35 22.34 5.74 4.97
N ALA A 36 21.59 4.74 4.51
CA ALA A 36 21.49 4.44 3.09
C ALA A 36 20.71 5.56 2.38
N PRO A 37 21.23 6.13 1.27
CA PRO A 37 20.57 7.22 0.53
C PRO A 37 19.42 6.71 -0.36
N GLY A 38 18.64 5.74 0.11
CA GLY A 38 17.49 5.18 -0.63
C GLY A 38 17.39 3.65 -0.52
N VAL A 39 16.51 3.09 -1.34
CA VAL A 39 16.25 1.65 -1.41
C VAL A 39 17.44 0.92 -2.03
N LYS A 40 17.94 -0.13 -1.38
CA LYS A 40 19.01 -0.98 -1.92
C LYS A 40 18.55 -1.64 -3.21
N SER A 41 19.36 -1.51 -4.26
CA SER A 41 19.11 -2.25 -5.49
C SER A 41 19.52 -3.71 -5.36
N LEU A 42 18.69 -4.62 -5.86
CA LEU A 42 18.97 -6.06 -5.86
C LEU A 42 20.03 -6.45 -6.88
N ARG A 43 20.15 -5.68 -7.97
CA ARG A 43 21.24 -5.85 -8.93
C ARG A 43 22.45 -5.12 -8.34
N HIS A 44 23.57 -5.82 -8.22
CA HIS A 44 24.83 -5.32 -7.67
C HIS A 44 25.14 -3.86 -8.09
N HIS A 45 25.94 -3.15 -7.28
CA HIS A 45 26.20 -1.70 -7.35
C HIS A 45 26.43 -1.08 -8.74
N THR A 46 26.85 -1.87 -9.74
CA THR A 46 27.10 -1.47 -11.13
C THR A 46 25.88 -0.91 -11.88
N GLN A 47 24.65 -1.15 -11.42
CA GLN A 47 23.42 -0.60 -12.05
C GLN A 47 22.58 0.28 -11.12
N SER A 48 23.14 0.77 -10.02
CA SER A 48 22.42 1.55 -8.99
C SER A 48 21.71 2.79 -9.55
N TRP A 49 22.35 3.56 -10.43
CA TRP A 49 21.74 4.72 -11.09
C TRP A 49 20.56 4.33 -11.98
N ALA A 50 20.73 3.30 -12.81
CA ALA A 50 19.68 2.81 -13.69
C ALA A 50 18.48 2.27 -12.90
N SER A 51 18.71 1.58 -11.77
CA SER A 51 17.61 1.16 -10.89
C SER A 51 16.90 2.36 -10.27
N THR A 52 17.64 3.38 -9.81
CA THR A 52 17.02 4.61 -9.27
C THR A 52 16.12 5.30 -10.30
N GLN A 53 16.62 5.46 -11.53
CA GLN A 53 15.83 6.04 -12.63
C GLN A 53 14.61 5.18 -12.98
N ALA A 54 14.75 3.85 -12.99
CA ALA A 54 13.64 2.94 -13.23
C ALA A 54 12.59 2.98 -12.09
N THR A 55 13.01 3.18 -10.84
CA THR A 55 12.09 3.38 -9.70
C THR A 55 11.31 4.67 -9.87
N TRP A 56 12.00 5.77 -10.16
CA TRP A 56 11.36 7.07 -10.35
C TRP A 56 10.35 7.03 -11.49
N ARG A 57 10.74 6.47 -12.64
CA ARG A 57 9.86 6.27 -13.80
C ARG A 57 8.66 5.39 -13.49
N PHE A 58 8.80 4.39 -12.61
CA PHE A 58 7.69 3.53 -12.21
C PHE A 58 6.71 4.26 -11.28
N TYR A 59 7.22 5.01 -10.29
CA TYR A 59 6.36 5.80 -9.38
C TYR A 59 5.65 6.97 -10.07
N HIS A 60 6.20 7.47 -11.17
CA HIS A 60 5.62 8.55 -11.97
C HIS A 60 4.92 8.04 -13.25
N ASN A 61 4.62 6.74 -13.33
CA ASN A 61 3.96 6.17 -14.50
C ASN A 61 2.43 6.32 -14.38
N GLU A 62 1.81 7.06 -15.30
CA GLU A 62 0.35 7.31 -15.30
C GLU A 62 -0.47 6.03 -15.59
N ASP A 63 0.12 5.03 -16.26
CA ASP A 63 -0.51 3.73 -16.51
C ASP A 63 -0.47 2.81 -15.26
N VAL A 64 0.21 3.23 -14.18
CA VAL A 64 0.29 2.48 -12.92
C VAL A 64 -0.64 3.12 -11.89
N THR A 65 -1.77 2.46 -11.62
CA THR A 65 -2.77 2.97 -10.69
C THR A 65 -2.77 2.21 -9.36
N PHE A 66 -3.28 2.83 -8.29
CA PHE A 66 -3.36 2.17 -6.97
C PHE A 66 -4.14 0.85 -7.00
N PRO A 67 -5.30 0.73 -7.69
CA PRO A 67 -6.01 -0.54 -7.82
C PRO A 67 -5.17 -1.65 -8.48
N MET A 68 -4.33 -1.30 -9.46
CA MET A 68 -3.44 -2.27 -10.12
C MET A 68 -2.36 -2.77 -9.17
N LEU A 69 -1.80 -1.88 -8.33
CA LEU A 69 -0.78 -2.23 -7.35
C LEU A 69 -1.35 -3.02 -6.17
N SER A 70 -2.58 -2.71 -5.73
CA SER A 70 -3.24 -3.37 -4.61
C SER A 70 -3.88 -4.71 -4.99
N GLY A 71 -4.19 -4.92 -6.27
CA GLY A 71 -4.81 -6.16 -6.78
C GLY A 71 -4.17 -7.45 -6.27
N PRO A 72 -2.84 -7.65 -6.40
CA PRO A 72 -2.19 -8.86 -5.90
C PRO A 72 -2.35 -9.07 -4.39
N MET A 73 -2.26 -7.99 -3.61
CA MET A 73 -2.44 -8.01 -2.15
C MET A 73 -3.88 -8.39 -1.78
N LEU A 74 -4.87 -7.85 -2.49
CA LEU A 74 -6.28 -8.22 -2.31
C LEU A 74 -6.56 -9.66 -2.76
N GLY A 75 -5.83 -10.16 -3.75
CA GLY A 75 -5.84 -11.58 -4.12
C GLY A 75 -5.36 -12.47 -2.98
N LEU A 76 -4.24 -12.11 -2.34
CA LEU A 76 -3.74 -12.81 -1.15
C LEU A 76 -4.74 -12.77 0.01
N ALA A 77 -5.35 -11.61 0.25
CA ALA A 77 -6.40 -11.47 1.25
C ALA A 77 -7.58 -12.41 1.00
N ARG A 78 -8.07 -12.48 -0.25
CA ARG A 78 -9.14 -13.41 -0.66
C ARG A 78 -8.76 -14.87 -0.43
N SER A 79 -7.57 -15.28 -0.86
CA SER A 79 -7.11 -16.66 -0.69
C SER A 79 -6.96 -17.01 0.79
N GLY A 80 -6.34 -16.14 1.58
CA GLY A 80 -6.15 -16.36 3.02
C GLY A 80 -7.46 -16.42 3.80
N VAL A 81 -8.48 -15.64 3.42
CA VAL A 81 -9.83 -15.76 4.02
C VAL A 81 -10.47 -17.11 3.69
N LYS A 82 -10.32 -17.62 2.46
CA LYS A 82 -10.85 -18.94 2.07
C LYS A 82 -10.14 -20.11 2.75
N GLU A 83 -8.87 -19.96 3.07
CA GLU A 83 -8.06 -20.97 3.75
C GLU A 83 -8.30 -20.99 5.27
N SER A 84 -8.75 -19.86 5.84
CA SER A 84 -9.12 -19.76 7.24
C SER A 84 -10.21 -20.77 7.61
N GLN A 85 -10.02 -21.45 8.73
CA GLN A 85 -11.01 -22.36 9.32
C GLN A 85 -11.96 -21.62 10.28
N SER A 86 -11.81 -20.31 10.41
CA SER A 86 -12.66 -19.49 11.27
C SER A 86 -14.02 -19.25 10.61
N ARG A 87 -15.09 -19.18 11.41
CA ARG A 87 -16.44 -18.88 10.90
C ARG A 87 -16.57 -17.46 10.31
N TYR A 88 -15.71 -16.56 10.78
CA TYR A 88 -15.59 -15.20 10.32
C TYR A 88 -14.13 -14.77 10.48
N VAL A 89 -13.76 -13.69 9.80
CA VAL A 89 -12.47 -13.01 9.97
C VAL A 89 -12.71 -11.65 10.60
N LEU A 90 -11.74 -11.20 11.38
CA LEU A 90 -11.73 -9.86 11.93
C LEU A 90 -11.01 -8.91 10.96
N MET A 91 -11.46 -7.66 10.91
CA MET A 91 -10.73 -6.60 10.23
C MET A 91 -10.33 -5.55 11.25
N ALA A 92 -9.04 -5.53 11.59
CA ALA A 92 -8.47 -4.51 12.45
C ALA A 92 -8.22 -3.24 11.62
N HIS A 93 -8.59 -2.09 12.17
CA HIS A 93 -8.35 -0.79 11.58
C HIS A 93 -7.53 0.05 12.54
N ASP A 94 -6.53 0.75 12.01
CA ASP A 94 -5.75 1.71 12.78
C ASP A 94 -5.35 2.91 11.91
N TRP A 95 -5.05 4.02 12.56
CA TRP A 95 -4.62 5.27 11.95
C TRP A 95 -3.29 5.71 12.55
N CYS A 96 -2.31 6.00 11.71
CA CYS A 96 -1.04 6.54 12.15
C CYS A 96 -0.72 7.87 11.46
N HIS A 97 0.00 8.71 12.18
CA HIS A 97 0.46 10.01 11.69
C HIS A 97 1.82 9.82 11.01
N ILE A 98 1.95 10.25 9.76
CA ILE A 98 3.22 10.28 9.04
C ILE A 98 3.71 11.72 8.98
N ASN A 99 4.61 12.06 9.90
CA ASN A 99 5.14 13.42 10.01
C ASN A 99 6.07 13.75 8.85
N PHE A 100 5.74 14.81 8.11
CA PHE A 100 6.54 15.34 7.03
C PHE A 100 6.72 16.87 7.14
N ALA A 101 6.70 17.41 8.36
CA ALA A 101 6.76 18.85 8.62
C ALA A 101 7.97 19.51 7.93
N LYS A 102 9.14 18.87 8.00
CA LYS A 102 10.41 19.35 7.42
C LYS A 102 10.56 19.10 5.91
N HIS A 103 9.62 18.40 5.28
CA HIS A 103 9.69 18.06 3.85
C HIS A 103 8.93 19.08 3.01
N HIS A 104 9.58 20.19 2.67
CA HIS A 104 8.97 21.32 1.97
C HIS A 104 8.52 21.01 0.53
N SER A 105 9.10 19.98 -0.11
CA SER A 105 8.70 19.53 -1.45
C SER A 105 7.34 18.83 -1.49
N LYS A 106 6.81 18.40 -0.33
CA LYS A 106 5.47 17.82 -0.19
C LYS A 106 4.48 18.94 0.06
N LEU A 107 3.71 19.30 -0.97
CA LEU A 107 2.84 20.48 -0.95
C LEU A 107 1.43 20.19 -0.42
N ASP A 108 1.01 18.93 -0.42
CA ASP A 108 -0.34 18.47 -0.09
C ASP A 108 -0.49 17.93 1.33
N LYS A 109 0.38 18.36 2.25
CA LYS A 109 0.34 17.92 3.65
C LYS A 109 -0.88 18.48 4.36
N THR A 110 -1.48 17.70 5.26
CA THR A 110 -2.55 18.16 6.15
C THR A 110 -1.99 18.55 7.52
N LYS A 111 -2.62 19.54 8.15
CA LYS A 111 -2.45 19.81 9.58
C LYS A 111 -3.39 18.87 10.32
N MET A 112 -2.86 18.16 11.30
CA MET A 112 -3.59 17.17 12.09
C MET A 112 -3.96 17.80 13.43
N SER A 113 -3.35 17.37 14.54
CA SER A 113 -3.77 17.84 15.87
C SER A 113 -3.30 19.26 16.18
N HIS A 114 -2.04 19.62 15.88
CA HIS A 114 -1.44 20.90 16.25
C HIS A 114 -0.56 21.49 15.14
N ALA A 115 -0.10 22.74 15.29
CA ALA A 115 0.60 23.48 14.22
C ALA A 115 1.90 22.84 13.72
N LEU A 116 2.57 22.04 14.56
CA LEU A 116 3.80 21.32 14.21
C LEU A 116 3.54 19.88 13.75
N ASP A 117 2.29 19.42 13.86
CA ASP A 117 1.87 18.09 13.44
C ASP A 117 1.30 18.17 12.02
N VAL A 118 2.22 18.22 11.08
CA VAL A 118 1.96 18.43 9.64
C VAL A 118 2.53 17.27 8.85
N GLY A 119 1.67 16.61 8.09
CA GLY A 119 2.04 15.40 7.38
C GLY A 119 0.84 14.77 6.68
N TYR A 120 0.74 13.45 6.81
CA TYR A 120 -0.40 12.67 6.31
C TYR A 120 -0.93 11.77 7.41
N GLU A 121 -2.20 11.39 7.30
CA GLU A 121 -2.73 10.26 8.07
C GLU A 121 -2.75 9.02 7.18
N LEU A 122 -2.26 7.90 7.69
CA LEU A 122 -2.39 6.62 7.04
C LEU A 122 -3.34 5.74 7.85
N GLN A 123 -4.46 5.39 7.22
CA GLN A 123 -5.35 4.37 7.73
C GLN A 123 -4.95 3.02 7.12
N ALA A 124 -4.77 2.01 7.96
CA ALA A 124 -4.49 0.65 7.53
C ALA A 124 -5.57 -0.32 7.99
N SER A 125 -5.89 -1.27 7.12
CA SER A 125 -6.85 -2.35 7.42
C SER A 125 -6.14 -3.70 7.30
N LEU A 126 -6.24 -4.53 8.33
CA LEU A 126 -5.60 -5.83 8.40
C LEU A 126 -6.63 -6.91 8.70
N LEU A 127 -6.67 -7.95 7.87
CA LEU A 127 -7.48 -9.14 8.15
C LEU A 127 -6.76 -10.02 9.16
N VAL A 128 -7.51 -10.52 10.12
CA VAL A 128 -7.04 -11.35 11.23
C VAL A 128 -7.96 -12.55 11.35
N ASP A 129 -7.37 -13.73 11.47
CA ASP A 129 -8.11 -14.97 11.72
C ASP A 129 -8.75 -14.92 13.12
N ALA A 130 -10.06 -15.16 13.22
CA ALA A 130 -10.79 -14.94 14.46
C ALA A 130 -10.49 -15.98 15.55
N ASN A 131 -10.13 -17.21 15.17
CA ASN A 131 -9.86 -18.27 16.13
C ASN A 131 -8.42 -18.22 16.66
N THR A 132 -7.46 -17.90 15.79
CA THR A 132 -6.03 -17.95 16.11
C THR A 132 -5.44 -16.58 16.44
N GLY A 133 -6.09 -15.49 16.02
CA GLY A 133 -5.54 -14.13 16.11
C GLY A 133 -4.38 -13.87 15.14
N ALA A 134 -4.08 -14.80 14.21
CA ALA A 134 -3.00 -14.63 13.25
C ALA A 134 -3.36 -13.62 12.15
N PRO A 135 -2.41 -12.77 11.70
CA PRO A 135 -2.66 -11.89 10.56
C PRO A 135 -2.80 -12.71 9.27
N ILE A 136 -3.82 -12.39 8.48
CA ILE A 136 -4.07 -13.01 7.17
C ILE A 136 -3.39 -12.19 6.08
N ALA A 137 -3.84 -10.95 5.86
CA ALA A 137 -3.28 -10.04 4.88
C ALA A 137 -3.81 -8.61 5.08
N PRO A 138 -3.09 -7.57 4.64
CA PRO A 138 -3.63 -6.22 4.59
C PRO A 138 -4.78 -6.13 3.57
N ALA A 139 -5.90 -5.54 3.99
CA ALA A 139 -7.09 -5.36 3.15
C ALA A 139 -7.12 -4.02 2.41
N GLY A 140 -6.29 -3.05 2.82
CA GLY A 140 -6.21 -1.76 2.16
C GLY A 140 -5.53 -0.70 2.99
N LEU A 141 -5.09 0.35 2.30
CA LEU A 141 -4.52 1.55 2.87
C LEU A 141 -5.27 2.76 2.31
N ASN A 142 -5.51 3.75 3.17
CA ASN A 142 -6.02 5.06 2.78
C ASN A 142 -5.09 6.15 3.32
N LEU A 143 -4.73 7.11 2.47
CA LEU A 143 -3.83 8.21 2.82
C LEU A 143 -4.60 9.54 2.76
N LEU A 144 -4.75 10.19 3.92
CA LEU A 144 -5.34 11.53 4.03
C LEU A 144 -4.30 12.61 3.72
N THR A 145 -4.65 13.50 2.81
CA THR A 145 -3.86 14.68 2.41
C THR A 145 -4.68 15.96 2.55
N SER A 146 -4.09 17.12 2.23
CA SER A 146 -4.85 18.38 2.14
C SER A 146 -5.92 18.35 1.06
N ASN A 147 -5.75 17.51 0.03
CA ASN A 147 -6.60 17.48 -1.15
C ASN A 147 -7.76 16.49 -1.01
N GLY A 148 -7.60 15.44 -0.20
CA GLY A 148 -8.59 14.39 -0.02
C GLY A 148 -7.96 13.10 0.51
N ILE A 149 -8.59 11.97 0.21
CA ILE A 149 -8.14 10.64 0.63
C ILE A 149 -7.81 9.81 -0.61
N TYR A 150 -6.54 9.41 -0.74
CA TYR A 150 -6.13 8.38 -1.69
C TYR A 150 -6.45 7.00 -1.12
N GLN A 151 -6.92 6.08 -1.95
CA GLN A 151 -7.30 4.73 -1.53
C GLN A 151 -6.69 3.70 -2.46
N CYS A 152 -6.21 2.58 -1.91
CA CYS A 152 -5.69 1.46 -2.71
C CYS A 152 -6.67 0.92 -3.76
N ARG A 153 -7.98 1.10 -3.57
CA ARG A 153 -9.05 0.55 -4.39
C ARG A 153 -9.67 1.53 -5.39
N SER A 154 -9.26 2.79 -5.37
CA SER A 154 -9.83 3.84 -6.24
C SER A 154 -8.73 4.58 -6.97
N GLN A 155 -9.00 4.97 -8.21
CA GLN A 155 -8.17 5.95 -8.93
C GLN A 155 -8.58 7.37 -8.56
N GLU A 156 -9.85 7.56 -8.20
CA GLU A 156 -10.41 8.86 -7.87
C GLU A 156 -10.10 9.23 -6.42
N LEU A 157 -9.66 10.47 -6.25
CA LEU A 157 -9.47 11.07 -4.94
C LEU A 157 -10.81 11.20 -4.22
N GLN A 158 -10.89 10.66 -3.02
CA GLN A 158 -12.11 10.72 -2.21
C GLN A 158 -12.15 12.00 -1.36
N PRO A 159 -13.34 12.53 -1.05
CA PRO A 159 -13.46 13.66 -0.13
C PRO A 159 -12.98 13.27 1.26
N LYS A 160 -12.59 14.27 2.05
CA LYS A 160 -12.23 14.07 3.46
C LYS A 160 -13.46 13.63 4.25
N GLN A 161 -13.27 12.67 5.14
CA GLN A 161 -14.32 12.06 5.96
C GLN A 161 -13.82 11.91 7.39
N SER A 162 -14.74 11.77 8.34
CA SER A 162 -14.36 11.35 9.69
C SER A 162 -13.82 9.91 9.66
N HIS A 163 -13.09 9.52 10.71
CA HIS A 163 -12.56 8.16 10.81
C HIS A 163 -13.66 7.10 10.72
N LEU A 164 -14.78 7.30 11.42
CA LEU A 164 -15.90 6.35 11.40
C LEU A 164 -16.58 6.27 10.03
N ASP A 165 -16.80 7.42 9.38
CA ASP A 165 -17.44 7.45 8.05
C ASP A 165 -16.58 6.73 7.00
N SER A 166 -15.25 6.81 7.14
CA SER A 166 -14.31 6.14 6.23
C SER A 166 -14.37 4.60 6.31
N LEU A 167 -14.86 4.04 7.43
CA LEU A 167 -14.97 2.59 7.62
C LEU A 167 -16.16 1.98 6.88
N PHE A 168 -17.29 2.69 6.79
CA PHE A 168 -18.52 2.13 6.21
C PHE A 168 -18.33 1.58 4.80
N PRO A 169 -17.72 2.31 3.84
CA PRO A 169 -17.48 1.78 2.51
C PRO A 169 -16.48 0.61 2.52
N LEU A 170 -15.55 0.55 3.48
CA LEU A 170 -14.60 -0.57 3.60
C LEU A 170 -15.31 -1.83 4.10
N CYS A 171 -16.15 -1.74 5.11
CA CYS A 171 -16.91 -2.90 5.59
C CYS A 171 -17.82 -3.45 4.48
N GLN A 172 -18.57 -2.60 3.78
CA GLN A 172 -19.50 -3.07 2.74
C GLN A 172 -18.82 -3.75 1.54
N THR A 173 -17.66 -3.22 1.12
CA THR A 173 -16.94 -3.76 -0.04
C THR A 173 -16.18 -5.04 0.32
N THR A 174 -15.68 -5.10 1.55
CA THR A 174 -14.78 -6.18 2.00
C THR A 174 -15.53 -7.36 2.62
N CYS A 175 -16.76 -7.17 3.10
CA CYS A 175 -17.66 -8.27 3.49
C CYS A 175 -18.14 -9.15 2.32
N ARG A 176 -17.70 -8.87 1.08
CA ARG A 176 -17.97 -9.68 -0.13
C ARG A 176 -16.76 -10.52 -0.56
N PHE A 177 -15.97 -11.01 0.40
CA PHE A 177 -14.91 -11.97 0.13
C PHE A 177 -15.45 -13.38 -0.13
#